data_AF-A0A957U619-F1
#
_entry.id   AF-A0A957U619-F1
#
_cell.length_a   1.000
_cell.length_b   1.000
_cell.length_c   1.000
_cell.angle_alpha   90.00
_cell.angle_beta   90.00
_cell.angle_gamma   90.00
#
_symmetry.space_group_name_H-M   'P 1'
#
loop_
_entity.id
_entity.type
_entity.pdbx_description
1 polymer ?
#
loop_
_entity_poly.entity_id
_entity_poly.type
_entity_poly.pdbx_seq_one_letter_code
_entity_poly.pdbx_strand_id
1 'polypeptide(L)'
;MNRANRVALLSLLIAVLLGWGMAWAGSQNGVRVFGQPLFALLIALIFLIQWLVFLPSYWARSEKFFDLTGSLTYIAVILLAFLGSPSIDGRAILLMLVVVIWAGRLGLFLFTRVRQSGKDGRFDDLKTSFLRFLNVWTLQGVWITFTASAALAAITTTVRQPLGLIAWCGLLIWLVGFAIEVVADNQKKRFKS
;
A
#
# COMPACT_ATOMS: atom_id res chain seq x y z
N MET A 1 3.53 25.44 19.09
CA MET A 1 3.79 24.44 18.02
C MET A 1 4.66 25.04 16.92
N ASN A 2 5.81 24.43 16.60
CA ASN A 2 6.72 24.94 15.55
C ASN A 2 6.08 24.83 14.15
N ARG A 3 6.64 25.53 13.14
CA ARG A 3 6.12 25.54 11.77
C ARG A 3 6.04 24.13 11.18
N ALA A 4 7.06 23.30 11.40
CA ALA A 4 7.11 21.93 10.87
C ALA A 4 5.98 21.04 11.41
N ASN A 5 5.61 21.17 12.68
CA ASN A 5 4.52 20.42 13.29
C ASN A 5 3.14 20.91 12.80
N ARG A 6 2.99 22.21 12.50
CA ARG A 6 1.76 22.72 11.85
C ARG A 6 1.59 22.13 10.45
N VAL A 7 2.66 22.12 9.67
CA VAL A 7 2.65 21.52 8.32
C VAL A 7 2.35 20.02 8.40
N ALA A 8 2.97 19.30 9.34
CA ALA A 8 2.69 17.88 9.54
C ALA A 8 1.23 17.62 9.94
N LEU A 9 0.66 18.45 10.83
CA LEU A 9 -0.74 18.31 11.23
C LEU A 9 -1.71 18.57 10.05
N LEU A 10 -1.48 19.63 9.28
CA LEU A 10 -2.28 19.90 8.09
C LEU A 10 -2.17 18.76 7.06
N SER A 11 -0.96 18.26 6.83
CA SER A 11 -0.71 17.11 5.96
C SER A 11 -1.43 15.86 6.43
N LEU A 12 -1.46 15.61 7.75
CA LEU A 12 -2.18 14.48 8.34
C LEU A 12 -3.68 14.57 8.06
N LEU A 13 -4.27 15.74 8.29
CA LEU A 13 -5.68 15.97 8.04
C LEU A 13 -6.03 15.76 6.56
N ILE A 14 -5.23 16.35 5.66
CA ILE A 14 -5.40 16.17 4.22
C ILE A 14 -5.27 14.69 3.83
N ALA A 15 -4.27 13.99 4.35
CA ALA A 15 -4.04 12.58 4.07
C ALA A 15 -5.23 11.69 4.48
N VAL A 16 -5.80 11.93 5.66
CA VAL A 16 -7.00 11.21 6.13
C VAL A 16 -8.22 11.56 5.27
N LEU A 17 -8.41 12.83 4.91
CA LEU A 17 -9.50 13.24 4.03
C LEU A 17 -9.39 12.62 2.64
N LEU A 18 -8.18 12.49 2.10
CA LEU A 18 -7.93 11.81 0.83
C LEU A 18 -8.27 10.32 0.92
N GLY A 19 -7.85 9.65 2.00
CA GLY A 19 -8.22 8.25 2.25
C GLY A 19 -9.73 8.06 2.36
N TRP A 20 -10.40 8.93 3.11
CA TRP A 20 -11.86 8.93 3.26
C TRP A 20 -12.58 9.19 1.94
N GLY A 21 -12.13 10.18 1.17
CA GLY A 21 -12.68 10.49 -0.15
C GLY A 21 -12.55 9.31 -1.11
N MET A 22 -11.40 8.62 -1.09
CA MET A 22 -11.21 7.42 -1.89
C MET A 22 -12.10 6.26 -1.44
N ALA A 23 -12.25 6.06 -0.12
CA ALA A 23 -13.16 5.07 0.44
C ALA A 23 -14.60 5.33 0.01
N TRP A 24 -15.05 6.57 0.03
CA TRP A 24 -16.39 6.94 -0.43
C TRP A 24 -16.55 6.71 -1.94
N ALA A 25 -15.60 7.16 -2.75
CA ALA A 25 -15.65 7.02 -4.21
C ALA A 25 -15.64 5.55 -4.66
N GLY A 26 -14.75 4.72 -4.11
CA GLY A 26 -14.63 3.31 -4.51
C GLY A 26 -15.67 2.38 -3.87
N SER A 27 -16.46 2.86 -2.91
CA SER A 27 -17.54 2.08 -2.28
C SER A 27 -18.86 2.09 -3.06
N GLN A 28 -18.91 2.79 -4.19
CA GLN A 28 -20.10 2.84 -5.03
C GLN A 28 -20.30 1.49 -5.74
N ASN A 29 -21.46 0.86 -5.55
CA ASN A 29 -21.88 -0.38 -6.22
C ASN A 29 -20.93 -1.60 -6.04
N GLY A 30 -20.12 -1.60 -4.98
CA GLY A 30 -19.24 -2.71 -4.63
C GLY A 30 -19.89 -3.77 -3.74
N VAL A 31 -19.17 -4.86 -3.55
CA VAL A 31 -19.50 -5.93 -2.60
C VAL A 31 -19.60 -5.36 -1.19
N ARG A 32 -20.57 -5.86 -0.41
CA ARG A 32 -20.77 -5.51 0.99
C ARG A 32 -20.51 -6.71 1.89
N VAL A 33 -19.84 -6.47 3.01
CA VAL A 33 -19.57 -7.45 4.07
C VAL A 33 -20.08 -6.86 5.38
N PHE A 34 -20.90 -7.61 6.12
CA PHE A 34 -21.60 -7.12 7.32
C PHE A 34 -22.40 -5.82 7.08
N GLY A 35 -22.99 -5.67 5.89
CA GLY A 35 -23.77 -4.47 5.50
C GLY A 35 -22.93 -3.25 5.09
N GLN A 36 -21.62 -3.27 5.28
CA GLN A 36 -20.70 -2.18 4.93
C GLN A 36 -19.96 -2.46 3.61
N PRO A 37 -19.64 -1.45 2.80
CA PRO A 37 -18.85 -1.63 1.57
C PRO A 37 -17.46 -2.20 1.88
N LEU A 38 -17.11 -3.33 1.23
CA LEU A 38 -15.82 -3.99 1.45
C LEU A 38 -14.64 -3.06 1.12
N PHE A 39 -14.77 -2.26 0.05
CA PHE A 39 -13.74 -1.30 -0.36
C PHE A 39 -13.40 -0.29 0.74
N ALA A 40 -14.41 0.31 1.38
CA ALA A 40 -14.21 1.23 2.50
C ALA A 40 -13.56 0.54 3.71
N LEU A 41 -13.99 -0.68 4.04
CA LEU A 41 -13.39 -1.46 5.14
C LEU A 41 -11.90 -1.73 4.89
N LEU A 42 -11.52 -2.04 3.65
CA LEU A 42 -10.13 -2.27 3.28
C LEU A 42 -9.28 -0.99 3.37
N ILE A 43 -9.82 0.16 2.97
CA ILE A 43 -9.11 1.44 3.15
C ILE A 43 -8.97 1.77 4.63
N ALA A 44 -10.02 1.60 5.43
CA ALA A 44 -9.94 1.80 6.87
C ALA A 44 -8.86 0.88 7.49
N LEU A 45 -8.79 -0.38 7.03
CA LEU A 45 -7.78 -1.34 7.45
C LEU A 45 -6.35 -0.91 7.06
N ILE A 46 -6.14 -0.33 5.86
CA ILE A 46 -4.85 0.23 5.46
C ILE A 46 -4.39 1.26 6.50
N PHE A 47 -5.20 2.28 6.80
CA PHE A 47 -4.83 3.31 7.78
C PHE A 47 -4.65 2.73 9.19
N LEU A 48 -5.52 1.80 9.59
CA LEU A 48 -5.43 1.15 10.89
C LEU A 48 -4.11 0.40 11.07
N ILE A 49 -3.69 -0.41 10.09
CA ILE A 49 -2.41 -1.12 10.14
C ILE A 49 -1.26 -0.13 10.29
N GLN A 50 -1.25 0.96 9.51
CA GLN A 50 -0.18 1.96 9.58
C GLN A 50 -0.11 2.66 10.93
N TRP A 51 -1.25 3.02 11.51
CA TRP A 51 -1.28 3.66 12.82
C TRP A 51 -0.94 2.69 13.95
N LEU A 52 -1.36 1.42 13.85
CA LEU A 52 -1.02 0.40 14.85
C LEU A 52 0.48 0.09 14.85
N VAL A 53 1.11 -0.04 13.69
CA VAL A 53 2.56 -0.32 13.61
C VAL A 53 3.41 0.93 13.85
N PHE A 54 2.87 2.13 13.60
CA PHE A 54 3.50 3.38 14.00
C PHE A 54 3.78 3.44 15.51
N LEU A 55 2.85 3.00 16.36
CA LEU A 55 2.98 3.08 17.82
C LEU A 55 4.26 2.38 18.36
N PRO A 56 4.48 1.08 18.12
CA PRO A 56 5.69 0.41 18.55
C PRO A 56 6.94 0.93 17.82
N SER A 57 6.81 1.36 16.57
CA SER A 57 7.93 1.96 15.81
C SER A 57 8.38 3.30 16.39
N TYR A 58 7.45 4.10 16.90
CA TYR A 58 7.74 5.38 17.55
C TYR A 58 8.43 5.17 18.90
N TRP A 59 7.93 4.23 19.72
CA TRP A 59 8.55 3.90 21.00
C TRP A 59 9.94 3.29 20.84
N ALA A 60 10.12 2.39 19.87
CA ALA A 60 11.41 1.80 19.56
C ALA A 60 12.34 2.75 18.77
N ARG A 61 11.87 3.96 18.40
CA ARG A 61 12.58 4.92 17.52
C ARG A 61 13.19 4.24 16.30
N SER A 62 12.44 3.33 15.68
CA SER A 62 12.89 2.44 14.62
C SER A 62 12.02 2.56 13.37
N GLU A 63 12.66 2.69 12.22
CA GLU A 63 12.08 2.71 10.88
C GLU A 63 12.14 1.35 10.20
N LYS A 64 12.77 0.35 10.84
CA LYS A 64 13.08 -0.94 10.20
C LYS A 64 11.86 -1.67 9.66
N PHE A 65 10.70 -1.45 10.28
CA PHE A 65 9.45 -2.09 9.90
C PHE A 65 8.68 -1.32 8.83
N PHE A 66 9.02 -0.06 8.55
CA PHE A 66 8.22 0.81 7.70
C PHE A 66 7.98 0.23 6.29
N ASP A 67 9.05 -0.17 5.60
CA ASP A 67 8.94 -0.75 4.24
C ASP A 67 8.22 -2.11 4.27
N LEU A 68 8.49 -2.94 5.28
CA LEU A 68 7.87 -4.27 5.43
C LEU A 68 6.36 -4.16 5.68
N THR A 69 5.95 -3.26 6.57
CA THR A 69 4.54 -3.02 6.88
C THR A 69 3.79 -2.55 5.65
N GLY A 70 4.39 -1.67 4.83
CA GLY A 70 3.78 -1.24 3.57
C GLY A 70 3.47 -2.42 2.65
N SER A 71 4.46 -3.28 2.39
CA SER A 71 4.27 -4.46 1.54
C SER A 71 3.29 -5.48 2.11
N LEU A 72 3.36 -5.77 3.41
CA LEU A 72 2.39 -6.66 4.07
C LEU A 72 0.97 -6.10 4.02
N THR A 73 0.81 -4.78 4.12
CA THR A 73 -0.49 -4.13 3.99
C THR A 73 -1.09 -4.33 2.60
N TYR A 74 -0.30 -4.15 1.52
CA TYR A 74 -0.75 -4.47 0.16
C TYR A 74 -1.23 -5.91 0.03
N ILE A 75 -0.41 -6.87 0.48
CA ILE A 75 -0.74 -8.29 0.38
C ILE A 75 -2.01 -8.59 1.16
N ALA A 76 -2.10 -8.11 2.40
CA ALA A 76 -3.26 -8.34 3.26
C ALA A 76 -4.55 -7.78 2.64
N VAL A 77 -4.57 -6.53 2.19
CA VAL A 77 -5.80 -5.90 1.68
C VAL A 77 -6.24 -6.52 0.36
N ILE A 78 -5.31 -6.93 -0.50
CA ILE A 78 -5.62 -7.61 -1.76
C ILE A 78 -6.17 -9.02 -1.51
N LEU A 79 -5.56 -9.78 -0.60
CA LEU A 79 -6.07 -11.10 -0.24
C LEU A 79 -7.44 -11.00 0.44
N LEU A 80 -7.65 -10.03 1.33
CA LEU A 80 -8.96 -9.82 1.96
C LEU A 80 -10.01 -9.33 0.97
N ALA A 81 -9.65 -8.49 0.00
CA ALA A 81 -10.55 -8.13 -1.11
C ALA A 81 -10.98 -9.36 -1.90
N PHE A 82 -10.02 -10.24 -2.21
CA PHE A 82 -10.24 -11.46 -2.97
C PHE A 82 -11.12 -12.46 -2.21
N LEU A 83 -10.82 -12.70 -0.93
CA LEU A 83 -11.58 -13.61 -0.06
C LEU A 83 -12.96 -13.07 0.32
N GLY A 84 -13.10 -11.75 0.45
CA GLY A 84 -14.36 -11.09 0.75
C GLY A 84 -15.27 -10.93 -0.47
N SER A 85 -14.80 -11.26 -1.67
CA SER A 85 -15.58 -11.22 -2.90
C SER A 85 -16.33 -12.54 -3.11
N PRO A 86 -17.68 -12.54 -3.17
CA PRO A 86 -18.48 -13.77 -3.26
C PRO A 86 -18.35 -14.51 -4.59
N SER A 87 -17.93 -13.80 -5.65
CA SER A 87 -17.63 -14.38 -6.96
C SER A 87 -16.20 -14.02 -7.35
N ILE A 88 -15.45 -15.03 -7.78
CA ILE A 88 -14.06 -14.87 -8.20
C ILE A 88 -14.02 -15.12 -9.71
N ASP A 89 -13.64 -14.08 -10.46
CA ASP A 89 -13.42 -14.16 -11.90
C ASP A 89 -11.92 -14.15 -12.24
N GLY A 90 -11.59 -14.47 -13.50
CA GLY A 90 -10.21 -14.50 -13.97
C GLY A 90 -9.50 -13.15 -13.81
N ARG A 91 -10.24 -12.03 -13.85
CA ARG A 91 -9.71 -10.69 -13.63
C ARG A 91 -9.29 -10.47 -12.18
N ALA A 92 -10.11 -10.86 -11.22
CA ALA A 92 -9.77 -10.78 -9.80
C ALA A 92 -8.55 -11.64 -9.47
N ILE A 93 -8.46 -12.86 -10.03
CA ILE A 93 -7.29 -13.74 -9.87
C ILE A 93 -6.04 -13.07 -10.44
N LEU A 94 -6.12 -12.56 -11.67
CA LEU A 94 -4.99 -11.89 -12.32
C LEU A 94 -4.48 -10.70 -11.49
N LEU A 95 -5.40 -9.81 -11.08
CA LEU A 95 -5.06 -8.63 -10.29
C LEU A 95 -4.48 -8.98 -8.92
N MET A 96 -5.04 -10.00 -8.25
CA MET A 96 -4.50 -10.49 -7.00
C MET A 96 -3.05 -10.98 -7.18
N LEU A 97 -2.79 -11.80 -8.18
CA LEU A 97 -1.45 -12.36 -8.43
C LEU A 97 -0.43 -11.27 -8.75
N VAL A 98 -0.72 -10.37 -9.69
CA VAL A 98 0.25 -9.33 -10.09
C VAL A 98 0.59 -8.39 -8.93
N VAL A 99 -0.39 -8.04 -8.08
CA VAL A 99 -0.12 -7.17 -6.93
C VAL A 99 0.64 -7.91 -5.83
N VAL A 100 0.27 -9.16 -5.51
CA VAL A 100 0.97 -9.95 -4.47
C VAL A 100 2.41 -10.26 -4.87
N ILE A 101 2.64 -10.65 -6.13
CA ILE A 101 3.99 -10.92 -6.66
C ILE A 101 4.85 -9.65 -6.56
N TRP A 102 4.32 -8.52 -7.02
CA TRP A 102 5.02 -7.24 -6.97
C TRP A 102 5.32 -6.80 -5.52
N ALA A 103 4.30 -6.77 -4.66
CA ALA A 103 4.43 -6.30 -3.28
C ALA A 103 5.38 -7.19 -2.46
N GLY A 104 5.32 -8.51 -2.63
CA GLY A 104 6.20 -9.46 -1.96
C GLY A 104 7.66 -9.29 -2.39
N ARG A 105 7.90 -9.19 -3.70
CA ARG A 105 9.25 -8.99 -4.25
C ARG A 105 9.84 -7.65 -3.80
N LEU A 106 9.10 -6.56 -3.97
CA LEU A 106 9.57 -5.22 -3.61
C LEU A 106 9.80 -5.11 -2.09
N GLY A 107 8.87 -5.65 -1.29
CA GLY A 107 8.99 -5.66 0.17
C GLY A 107 10.21 -6.40 0.66
N LEU A 108 10.47 -7.59 0.11
CA LEU A 108 11.65 -8.37 0.45
C LEU A 108 12.93 -7.61 0.09
N PHE A 109 13.00 -7.02 -1.10
CA PHE A 109 14.15 -6.22 -1.54
C PHE A 109 14.43 -5.04 -0.59
N LEU A 110 13.40 -4.25 -0.25
CA LEU A 110 13.54 -3.08 0.63
C LEU A 110 13.90 -3.48 2.06
N PHE A 111 13.28 -4.53 2.59
CA PHE A 111 13.56 -5.02 3.93
C PHE A 111 14.99 -5.56 4.06
N THR A 112 15.47 -6.35 3.08
CA THR A 112 16.86 -6.81 3.05
C THR A 112 17.83 -5.63 3.05
N ARG A 113 17.54 -4.57 2.27
CA ARG A 113 18.37 -3.36 2.22
C ARG A 113 18.46 -2.67 3.58
N VAL A 114 17.32 -2.42 4.23
CA VAL A 114 17.30 -1.72 5.53
C VAL A 114 18.01 -2.54 6.60
N ARG A 115 17.90 -3.88 6.56
CA ARG A 115 18.63 -4.77 7.47
C ARG A 115 20.15 -4.69 7.26
N GLN A 116 20.62 -4.55 6.01
CA GLN A 116 22.04 -4.46 5.67
C GLN A 116 22.64 -3.08 5.96
N SER A 117 21.93 -1.99 5.66
CA SER A 117 22.41 -0.62 5.91
C SER A 117 22.24 -0.17 7.37
N GLY A 118 21.47 -0.92 8.17
CA GLY A 118 21.29 -0.72 9.62
C GLY A 118 20.35 0.43 10.00
N LYS A 119 20.40 1.54 9.26
CA LYS A 119 19.59 2.75 9.47
C LYS A 119 19.36 3.50 8.15
N ASP A 120 18.28 4.25 8.07
CA ASP A 120 18.03 5.22 7.00
C ASP A 120 18.05 6.64 7.57
N GLY A 121 19.07 7.42 7.22
CA GLY A 121 19.29 8.77 7.74
C GLY A 121 18.13 9.74 7.47
N ARG A 122 17.27 9.46 6.47
CA ARG A 122 16.08 10.27 6.18
C ARG A 122 15.11 10.34 7.35
N PHE A 123 15.09 9.30 8.20
CA PHE A 123 14.15 9.22 9.32
C PHE A 123 14.70 9.78 10.64
N ASP A 124 15.95 10.21 10.69
CA ASP A 124 16.61 10.57 11.94
C ASP A 124 15.93 11.74 12.66
N ASP A 125 15.61 12.80 11.91
CA ASP A 125 14.88 13.96 12.43
C ASP A 125 13.37 13.71 12.57
N LEU A 126 12.84 12.72 11.86
CA LEU A 126 11.43 12.40 11.87
C LEU A 126 11.07 11.59 13.11
N LYS A 127 11.93 10.61 13.46
CA LYS A 127 11.71 9.68 14.58
C LYS A 127 11.53 10.39 15.90
N THR A 128 12.08 11.60 16.10
CA THR A 128 12.02 12.36 17.36
C THR A 128 10.67 13.04 17.58
N SER A 129 9.98 13.46 16.52
CA SER A 129 8.69 14.17 16.59
C SER A 129 7.52 13.24 16.32
N PHE A 130 6.59 13.13 17.27
CA PHE A 130 5.40 12.29 17.15
C PHE A 130 4.59 12.60 15.89
N LEU A 131 4.23 13.88 15.69
CA LEU A 131 3.41 14.31 14.55
C LEU A 131 4.12 14.12 13.21
N ARG A 132 5.43 14.40 13.15
CA ARG A 132 6.20 14.25 11.90
C ARG A 132 6.36 12.78 11.54
N PHE A 133 6.64 11.92 12.51
CA PHE A 133 6.74 10.49 12.27
C PHE A 133 5.39 9.91 11.87
N LEU A 134 4.31 10.22 12.58
CA LEU A 134 2.94 9.77 12.25
C LEU A 134 2.53 10.19 10.83
N ASN A 135 2.94 11.38 10.38
CA ASN A 135 2.65 11.85 9.03
C ASN A 135 3.26 10.93 7.97
N VAL A 136 4.46 10.40 8.19
CA VAL A 136 5.10 9.49 7.22
C VAL A 136 4.34 8.16 7.10
N TRP A 137 3.86 7.60 8.21
CA TRP A 137 3.01 6.40 8.20
C TRP A 137 1.65 6.65 7.56
N THR A 138 1.06 7.83 7.80
CA THR A 138 -0.23 8.19 7.21
C THR A 138 -0.11 8.45 5.71
N LEU A 139 0.98 9.09 5.26
CA LEU A 139 1.30 9.25 3.83
C LEU A 139 1.55 7.91 3.15
N GLN A 140 2.15 6.93 3.85
CA GLN A 140 2.26 5.57 3.36
C GLN A 140 0.87 4.93 3.18
N GLY A 141 -0.05 5.14 4.13
CA GLY A 141 -1.44 4.70 4.00
C GLY A 141 -2.17 5.30 2.79
N VAL A 142 -2.01 6.61 2.56
CA VAL A 142 -2.52 7.28 1.35
C VAL A 142 -1.91 6.68 0.10
N TRP A 143 -0.58 6.52 0.06
CA TRP A 143 0.11 5.94 -1.08
C TRP A 143 -0.45 4.57 -1.44
N ILE A 144 -0.55 3.66 -0.47
CA ILE A 144 -1.12 2.31 -0.67
C ILE A 144 -2.57 2.40 -1.15
N THR A 145 -3.37 3.28 -0.55
CA THR A 145 -4.76 3.48 -0.92
C THR A 145 -4.87 3.83 -2.40
N PHE A 146 -4.18 4.86 -2.86
CA PHE A 146 -4.32 5.36 -4.24
C PHE A 146 -3.84 4.36 -5.29
N THR A 147 -2.69 3.74 -5.07
CA THR A 147 -2.09 2.80 -6.04
C THR A 147 -2.82 1.46 -6.06
N ALA A 148 -3.34 0.98 -4.93
CA ALA A 148 -4.10 -0.27 -4.86
C ALA A 148 -5.56 -0.11 -5.29
N SER A 149 -6.11 1.11 -5.27
CA SER A 149 -7.53 1.36 -5.48
C SER A 149 -8.09 0.78 -6.77
N ALA A 150 -7.37 0.88 -7.89
CA ALA A 150 -7.86 0.33 -9.16
C ALA A 150 -8.01 -1.20 -9.09
N ALA A 151 -7.05 -1.89 -8.47
CA ALA A 151 -7.12 -3.33 -8.26
C ALA A 151 -8.24 -3.68 -7.27
N LEU A 152 -8.33 -2.97 -6.15
CA LEU A 152 -9.37 -3.17 -5.14
C LEU A 152 -10.78 -2.98 -5.72
N ALA A 153 -10.99 -1.93 -6.51
CA ALA A 153 -12.29 -1.65 -7.14
C ALA A 153 -12.67 -2.76 -8.13
N ALA A 154 -11.71 -3.20 -8.95
CA ALA A 154 -11.94 -4.27 -9.91
C ALA A 154 -12.13 -5.66 -9.25
N ILE A 155 -11.55 -5.91 -8.08
CA ILE A 155 -11.77 -7.16 -7.33
C ILE A 155 -13.14 -7.13 -6.64
N THR A 156 -13.49 -6.01 -6.00
CA THR A 156 -14.68 -5.85 -5.14
C THR A 156 -15.93 -5.38 -5.88
N THR A 157 -15.89 -5.20 -7.20
CA THR A 157 -17.07 -4.86 -8.01
C THR A 157 -18.09 -6.00 -8.05
N THR A 158 -19.38 -5.65 -8.10
CA THR A 158 -20.46 -6.59 -8.37
C THR A 158 -20.67 -6.84 -9.88
N VAL A 159 -20.21 -5.91 -10.73
CA VAL A 159 -20.30 -6.00 -12.18
C VAL A 159 -19.05 -6.67 -12.73
N ARG A 160 -19.21 -7.87 -13.29
CA ARG A 160 -18.12 -8.68 -13.82
C ARG A 160 -17.97 -8.50 -15.33
N GLN A 161 -16.73 -8.47 -15.78
CA GLN A 161 -16.38 -8.32 -17.19
C GLN A 161 -15.29 -9.34 -17.55
N PRO A 162 -15.43 -10.08 -18.67
CA PRO A 162 -14.45 -11.07 -19.06
C PRO A 162 -13.07 -10.45 -19.31
N LEU A 163 -12.04 -11.30 -19.35
CA LEU A 163 -10.68 -10.89 -19.73
C LEU A 163 -10.64 -10.56 -21.22
N GLY A 164 -10.84 -9.28 -21.53
CA GLY A 164 -10.69 -8.75 -22.89
C GLY A 164 -9.26 -8.35 -23.23
N LEU A 165 -9.07 -7.87 -24.46
CA LEU A 165 -7.78 -7.43 -25.00
C LEU A 165 -7.05 -6.42 -24.08
N ILE A 166 -7.80 -5.48 -23.49
CA ILE A 166 -7.25 -4.46 -22.58
C ILE A 166 -6.55 -5.10 -21.38
N ALA A 167 -7.09 -6.20 -20.83
CA ALA A 167 -6.48 -6.88 -19.69
C ALA A 167 -5.13 -7.52 -20.08
N TRP A 168 -5.04 -8.09 -21.28
CA TRP A 168 -3.79 -8.68 -21.80
C TRP A 168 -2.74 -7.62 -22.13
N CYS A 169 -3.14 -6.49 -22.73
CA CYS A 169 -2.24 -5.35 -22.92
C CYS A 169 -1.73 -4.81 -21.58
N GLY A 170 -2.62 -4.67 -20.58
CA GLY A 170 -2.23 -4.25 -19.23
C GLY A 170 -1.26 -5.22 -18.56
N LEU A 171 -1.47 -6.54 -18.73
CA LEU A 171 -0.56 -7.56 -18.24
C LEU A 171 0.81 -7.48 -18.93
N LEU A 172 0.86 -7.25 -20.25
CA LEU A 172 2.11 -7.09 -20.97
C LEU A 172 2.90 -5.87 -20.46
N ILE A 173 2.23 -4.72 -20.29
CA ILE A 173 2.83 -3.51 -19.72
C ILE A 173 3.36 -3.79 -18.31
N TRP A 174 2.58 -4.49 -17.49
CA TRP A 174 3.00 -4.87 -16.14
C TRP A 174 4.24 -5.78 -16.15
N LEU A 175 4.29 -6.78 -17.03
CA LEU A 175 5.43 -7.69 -17.16
C LEU A 175 6.71 -6.95 -17.56
N VAL A 176 6.61 -6.03 -18.53
CA VAL A 176 7.75 -5.20 -18.95
C VAL A 176 8.22 -4.30 -17.81
N GLY A 177 7.30 -3.62 -17.13
CA GLY A 177 7.62 -2.77 -15.98
C GLY A 177 8.28 -3.56 -14.84
N PHE A 178 7.73 -4.72 -14.52
CA PHE A 178 8.27 -5.62 -13.50
C PHE A 178 9.67 -6.12 -13.87
N ALA A 179 9.91 -6.48 -15.13
CA ALA A 179 11.23 -6.90 -15.60
C ALA A 179 12.26 -5.78 -15.49
N ILE A 180 11.90 -4.55 -15.90
CA ILE A 180 12.75 -3.36 -15.76
C ILE A 180 13.09 -3.14 -14.28
N GLU A 181 12.10 -3.19 -13.39
CA GLU A 181 12.30 -3.06 -11.95
C GLU A 181 13.30 -4.10 -11.43
N VAL A 182 13.16 -5.37 -11.85
CA VAL A 182 14.06 -6.48 -11.43
C VAL A 182 15.48 -6.25 -11.90
N VAL A 183 15.67 -5.83 -13.14
CA VAL A 183 17.00 -5.54 -13.67
C VAL A 183 17.62 -4.36 -12.92
N ALA A 184 16.88 -3.27 -12.73
CA ALA A 184 17.38 -2.06 -12.06
C ALA A 184 17.79 -2.33 -10.60
N ASP A 185 17.01 -3.10 -9.86
CA ASP A 185 17.31 -3.44 -8.46
C ASP A 185 18.51 -4.38 -8.33
N ASN A 186 18.66 -5.33 -9.25
CA ASN A 186 19.83 -6.20 -9.31
C ASN A 186 21.10 -5.41 -9.66
N GLN A 187 21.01 -4.46 -10.60
CA GLN A 187 22.11 -3.56 -10.91
C GLN A 187 22.50 -2.74 -9.67
N LYS A 188 21.51 -2.13 -9.00
CA LYS A 188 21.74 -1.33 -7.80
C LYS A 188 22.42 -2.12 -6.67
N LYS A 189 22.04 -3.39 -6.47
CA LYS A 189 22.71 -4.30 -5.52
C LYS A 189 24.16 -4.56 -5.89
N ARG A 190 24.47 -4.79 -7.17
CA ARG A 190 25.84 -5.04 -7.64
C ARG A 190 26.76 -3.82 -7.51
N PHE A 191 26.26 -2.62 -7.79
CA PHE A 191 27.06 -1.39 -7.73
C PHE A 191 27.28 -0.84 -6.31
N LYS A 192 26.45 -1.23 -5.34
CA LYS A 192 26.59 -0.83 -3.93
C LYS A 192 27.16 -1.95 -3.04
N SER A 193 27.65 -3.03 -3.65
CA SER A 193 28.38 -4.10 -3.00
C SER A 193 29.82 -3.70 -2.69
#